data_AF-A0AAZ3PTC9-F1
#
_entry.id   AF-A0AAZ3PTC9-F1
#
_cell.length_a   1.000
_cell.length_b   1.000
_cell.length_c   1.000
_cell.angle_alpha   90.00
_cell.angle_beta   90.00
_cell.angle_gamma   90.00
#
_symmetry.space_group_name_H-M   'P 1'
#
loop_
_entity.id
_entity.type
_entity.pdbx_description
1 polymer ?
#
loop_
_entity_poly.entity_id
_entity_poly.type
_entity_poly.pdbx_seq_one_letter_code
_entity_poly.pdbx_strand_id
1 'polypeptide(L)'
;MPCASHYLTGICTAVSHGWLARMDSDPTLAYICARATMSDRKAVIKNADMSEEMQQDAVECATQALEKYNIEKDIAAYIKKEFDKKYNPTWHCIVGRNFGSYVTHETKHFIYFYLGQVAILLFKSG
;
A
#
# COMPACT_ATOMS: atom_id res chain seq x y z
N MET A 1 -28.69 -14.54 28.27
CA MET A 1 -27.48 -14.22 27.47
C MET A 1 -27.51 -15.02 26.17
N PRO A 2 -27.93 -14.39 25.06
CA PRO A 2 -27.43 -14.82 23.76
C PRO A 2 -27.14 -13.66 22.80
N CYS A 3 -26.53 -14.01 21.67
CA CYS A 3 -26.65 -13.36 20.35
C CYS A 3 -25.40 -12.61 19.84
N ALA A 4 -24.52 -13.35 19.15
CA ALA A 4 -23.55 -12.81 18.21
C ALA A 4 -23.40 -13.73 16.98
N SER A 5 -24.52 -14.11 16.35
CA SER A 5 -24.50 -14.96 15.14
C SER A 5 -25.39 -14.44 13.99
N HIS A 6 -25.84 -13.19 14.04
CA HIS A 6 -26.84 -12.65 13.09
C HIS A 6 -26.37 -11.45 12.27
N TYR A 7 -25.08 -11.37 11.92
CA TYR A 7 -24.56 -10.28 11.06
C TYR A 7 -24.12 -10.71 9.65
N LEU A 8 -24.36 -11.95 9.22
CA LEU A 8 -23.93 -12.42 7.90
C LEU A 8 -25.03 -13.00 7.00
N THR A 9 -26.31 -12.94 7.39
CA THR A 9 -27.42 -13.45 6.56
C THR A 9 -28.31 -12.34 5.96
N GLY A 10 -27.90 -11.07 6.04
CA GLY A 10 -28.70 -9.94 5.58
C GLY A 10 -28.54 -9.50 4.12
N ILE A 11 -27.63 -10.09 3.33
CA ILE A 11 -27.26 -9.53 2.01
C ILE A 11 -28.13 -10.05 0.85
N CYS A 12 -28.96 -11.10 1.00
CA CYS A 12 -29.54 -11.77 -0.18
C CYS A 12 -31.06 -11.74 -0.38
N THR A 13 -31.86 -11.00 0.39
CA THR A 13 -33.32 -10.97 0.15
C THR A 13 -33.91 -9.57 0.13
N ALA A 14 -33.58 -8.79 -0.89
CA ALA A 14 -34.36 -7.61 -1.26
C ALA A 14 -34.34 -7.38 -2.78
N VAL A 15 -34.86 -8.36 -3.53
CA VAL A 15 -35.25 -8.19 -4.93
C VAL A 15 -36.75 -7.91 -4.95
N SER A 16 -37.14 -6.64 -4.79
CA SER A 16 -38.39 -6.05 -5.31
C SER A 16 -38.56 -4.65 -4.73
N HIS A 17 -38.75 -3.68 -5.63
CA HIS A 17 -38.87 -2.22 -5.39
C HIS A 17 -37.56 -1.43 -5.25
N GLY A 18 -36.97 -1.04 -6.39
CA GLY A 18 -36.58 0.37 -6.59
C GLY A 18 -35.40 0.97 -5.80
N TRP A 19 -34.45 0.19 -5.28
CA TRP A 19 -33.26 0.72 -4.57
C TRP A 19 -31.96 0.76 -5.38
N LEU A 20 -32.04 0.73 -6.72
CA LEU A 20 -30.85 0.81 -7.59
C LEU A 20 -30.26 2.22 -7.74
N ALA A 21 -30.88 3.25 -7.14
CA ALA A 21 -30.46 4.65 -7.30
C ALA A 21 -29.93 5.30 -6.01
N ARG A 22 -29.58 4.52 -4.97
CA ARG A 22 -29.06 5.06 -3.70
C ARG A 22 -27.74 4.41 -3.28
N MET A 23 -26.93 3.99 -4.25
CA MET A 23 -25.55 3.57 -4.03
C MET A 23 -24.52 4.64 -4.44
N ASP A 24 -24.93 5.75 -5.06
CA ASP A 24 -24.00 6.75 -5.64
C ASP A 24 -23.81 8.02 -4.80
N SER A 25 -24.08 8.02 -3.48
CA SER A 25 -24.02 9.29 -2.72
C SER A 25 -23.52 9.20 -1.29
N ASP A 26 -22.95 8.07 -0.86
CA ASP A 26 -22.31 8.02 0.45
C ASP A 26 -20.77 7.91 0.31
N PRO A 27 -20.05 9.05 0.35
CA PRO A 27 -18.59 9.05 0.29
C PRO A 27 -17.97 8.28 1.45
N THR A 28 -18.70 8.01 2.54
CA THR A 28 -18.20 7.18 3.63
C THR A 28 -18.19 5.69 3.30
N LEU A 29 -19.14 5.18 2.51
CA LEU A 29 -19.14 3.78 2.06
C LEU A 29 -18.08 3.52 0.98
N ALA A 30 -17.87 4.47 0.07
CA ALA A 30 -16.73 4.42 -0.86
C ALA A 30 -15.39 4.45 -0.12
N TYR A 31 -15.27 5.27 0.93
CA TYR A 31 -14.10 5.32 1.80
C TYR A 31 -13.89 4.05 2.63
N ILE A 32 -14.97 3.43 3.13
CA ILE A 32 -14.90 2.16 3.88
C ILE A 32 -14.55 0.99 2.95
N CYS A 33 -15.12 0.91 1.75
CA CYS A 33 -14.73 -0.09 0.74
C CYS A 33 -13.30 0.13 0.24
N ALA A 34 -12.89 1.37 -0.06
CA ALA A 34 -11.51 1.68 -0.45
C ALA A 34 -10.50 1.33 0.66
N ARG A 35 -10.87 1.55 1.93
CA ARG A 35 -10.10 1.09 3.09
C ARG A 35 -10.09 -0.43 3.26
N ALA A 36 -11.20 -1.10 2.94
CA ALA A 36 -11.30 -2.56 3.01
C ALA A 36 -10.59 -3.28 1.86
N THR A 37 -10.34 -2.61 0.72
CA THR A 37 -9.55 -3.15 -0.40
C THR A 37 -8.03 -3.04 -0.19
N MET A 38 -7.56 -2.20 0.74
CA MET A 38 -6.17 -2.27 1.24
C MET A 38 -6.03 -3.51 2.12
N SER A 39 -5.78 -4.64 1.47
CA SER A 39 -5.61 -5.94 2.10
C SER A 39 -4.49 -5.90 3.17
N ASP A 40 -4.86 -5.85 4.45
CA ASP A 40 -4.21 -6.32 5.70
C ASP A 40 -2.68 -6.19 5.90
N ARG A 41 -1.95 -5.50 5.04
CA ARG A 41 -0.49 -5.33 5.16
C ARG A 41 -0.20 -4.01 5.81
N LYS A 42 -0.29 -3.98 7.15
CA LYS A 42 0.10 -2.81 7.96
C LYS A 42 1.54 -2.41 7.62
N ALA A 43 1.70 -1.19 7.13
CA ALA A 43 3.01 -0.60 6.93
C ALA A 43 3.66 -0.29 8.28
N VAL A 44 4.94 -0.66 8.43
CA VAL A 44 5.75 -0.34 9.61
C VAL A 44 7.02 0.33 9.14
N ILE A 45 7.05 1.67 9.24
CA ILE A 45 8.23 2.46 8.91
C ILE A 45 9.28 2.25 10.00
N LYS A 46 10.48 1.87 9.59
CA LYS A 46 11.63 1.64 10.48
C LYS A 46 12.55 2.83 10.51
N ASN A 47 12.79 3.42 9.35
CA ASN A 47 13.55 4.66 9.22
C ASN A 47 13.09 5.41 7.97
N ALA A 48 13.06 6.73 8.03
CA ALA A 48 12.70 7.58 6.90
C ALA A 48 13.39 8.93 7.04
N ASP A 49 14.02 9.37 5.96
CA ASP A 49 14.48 10.74 5.73
C ASP A 49 13.83 11.22 4.42
N MET A 50 12.58 11.67 4.50
CA MET A 50 11.77 12.25 3.42
C MET A 50 10.46 12.83 3.99
N SER A 51 9.71 13.62 3.21
CA SER A 51 8.42 14.19 3.65
C SER A 51 7.35 13.11 3.86
N GLU A 52 6.40 13.36 4.77
CA GLU A 52 5.30 12.42 5.08
C GLU A 52 4.47 12.07 3.83
N GLU A 53 4.24 13.04 2.95
CA GLU A 53 3.57 12.83 1.66
C GLU A 53 4.32 11.80 0.80
N MET A 54 5.65 11.94 0.70
CA MET A 54 6.49 11.01 -0.06
C MET A 54 6.56 9.62 0.60
N GLN A 55 6.50 9.56 1.94
CA GLN A 55 6.43 8.28 2.66
C GLN A 55 5.13 7.55 2.34
N GLN A 56 4.01 8.27 2.34
CA GLN A 56 2.70 7.72 2.01
C GLN A 56 2.67 7.22 0.56
N ASP A 57 3.20 8.02 -0.37
CA ASP A 57 3.37 7.62 -1.78
C ASP A 57 4.22 6.35 -1.94
N ALA A 58 5.29 6.20 -1.15
CA ALA A 58 6.14 5.00 -1.17
C ALA A 58 5.38 3.76 -0.69
N VAL A 59 4.61 3.89 0.40
CA VAL A 59 3.79 2.81 0.95
C VAL A 59 2.69 2.39 -0.02
N GLU A 60 2.01 3.36 -0.64
CA GLU A 60 0.96 3.09 -1.63
C GLU A 60 1.52 2.44 -2.89
N CYS A 61 2.63 2.96 -3.42
CA CYS A 61 3.31 2.39 -4.58
C CYS A 61 3.73 0.94 -4.31
N ALA A 62 4.31 0.66 -3.14
CA ALA A 62 4.70 -0.69 -2.77
C ALA A 62 3.51 -1.62 -2.53
N THR A 63 2.40 -1.11 -1.99
CA THR A 63 1.17 -1.88 -1.82
C THR A 63 0.63 -2.34 -3.17
N GLN A 64 0.54 -1.42 -4.15
CA GLN A 64 0.12 -1.74 -5.51
C GLN A 64 1.09 -2.71 -6.20
N ALA A 65 2.39 -2.54 -5.99
CA ALA A 65 3.41 -3.42 -6.57
C ALA A 65 3.26 -4.86 -6.03
N LEU A 66 3.02 -5.00 -4.74
CA LEU A 66 2.82 -6.28 -4.05
C LEU A 66 1.46 -6.94 -4.33
N GLU A 67 0.52 -6.24 -4.96
CA GLU A 67 -0.73 -6.81 -5.48
C GLU A 67 -0.58 -7.32 -6.93
N LYS A 68 0.26 -6.64 -7.72
CA LYS A 68 0.49 -6.96 -9.13
C LYS A 68 1.55 -8.03 -9.36
N TYR A 69 2.57 -8.07 -8.50
CA TYR A 69 3.76 -8.91 -8.70
C TYR A 69 4.04 -9.78 -7.48
N ASN A 70 4.52 -10.99 -7.74
CA ASN A 70 4.88 -11.97 -6.70
C ASN A 70 6.40 -12.14 -6.53
N ILE A 71 7.19 -11.64 -7.48
CA ILE A 71 8.66 -11.78 -7.51
C ILE A 71 9.28 -10.48 -6.97
N GLU A 72 10.15 -10.56 -5.94
CA GLU A 72 10.71 -9.37 -5.29
C GLU A 72 11.44 -8.44 -6.26
N LYS A 73 12.15 -9.02 -7.24
CA LYS A 73 12.82 -8.28 -8.30
C LYS A 73 11.86 -7.39 -9.09
N ASP A 74 10.69 -7.92 -9.44
CA ASP A 74 9.72 -7.20 -10.27
C ASP A 74 8.99 -6.11 -9.46
N ILE A 75 8.73 -6.40 -8.18
CA ILE A 75 8.22 -5.41 -7.21
C ILE A 75 9.20 -4.24 -7.08
N ALA A 76 10.49 -4.52 -6.85
CA ALA A 76 11.53 -3.51 -6.73
C ALA A 76 11.66 -2.66 -8.00
N ALA A 77 11.65 -3.32 -9.17
CA ALA A 77 11.73 -2.64 -10.46
C ALA A 77 10.53 -1.71 -10.71
N TYR A 78 9.32 -2.13 -10.32
CA TYR A 78 8.12 -1.30 -10.43
C TYR A 78 8.22 -0.05 -9.55
N ILE A 79 8.53 -0.21 -8.26
CA ILE A 79 8.64 0.91 -7.31
C ILE A 79 9.71 1.90 -7.78
N LYS A 80 10.89 1.40 -8.16
CA LYS A 80 11.97 2.22 -8.70
C LYS A 80 11.50 3.06 -9.90
N LYS A 81 10.84 2.42 -10.87
CA LYS A 81 10.41 3.09 -12.11
C LYS A 81 9.38 4.19 -11.85
N GLU A 82 8.43 3.96 -10.96
CA GLU A 82 7.44 4.97 -10.59
C GLU A 82 8.08 6.14 -9.84
N PHE A 83 9.02 5.87 -8.94
CA PHE A 83 9.75 6.92 -8.22
C PHE A 83 10.69 7.72 -9.11
N ASP A 84 11.41 7.08 -10.04
CA ASP A 84 12.23 7.76 -11.05
C ASP A 84 11.39 8.73 -11.89
N LYS A 85 10.17 8.33 -12.25
CA LYS A 85 9.25 9.15 -13.04
C LYS A 85 8.67 10.32 -12.24
N LYS A 86 8.35 10.11 -10.96
CA LYS A 86 7.67 11.12 -10.11
C LYS A 86 8.65 12.10 -9.44
N TYR A 87 9.82 11.64 -9.02
CA TYR A 87 10.76 12.41 -8.19
C TYR A 87 12.16 12.57 -8.80
N ASN A 88 12.27 12.35 -10.10
CA ASN A 88 13.50 12.36 -10.88
C ASN A 88 14.46 11.21 -10.54
N PRO A 89 15.19 10.68 -11.53
CA PRO A 89 16.18 9.63 -11.31
C PRO A 89 17.41 10.13 -10.52
N THR A 90 18.22 9.26 -9.91
CA THR A 90 18.16 7.79 -9.95
C THR A 90 17.82 7.19 -8.59
N TRP A 91 16.66 6.55 -8.51
CA TRP A 91 16.22 5.78 -7.35
C TRP A 91 16.73 4.35 -7.39
N HIS A 92 16.90 3.77 -6.22
CA HIS A 92 17.30 2.39 -5.99
C HIS A 92 16.32 1.76 -5.02
N CYS A 93 15.85 0.55 -5.34
CA CYS A 93 14.88 -0.17 -4.52
C CYS A 93 15.37 -1.59 -4.25
N ILE A 94 15.29 -2.02 -3.00
CA ILE A 94 15.59 -3.39 -2.55
C ILE A 94 14.34 -3.91 -1.84
N VAL A 95 13.90 -5.12 -2.22
CA VAL A 95 12.75 -5.79 -1.64
C VAL A 95 13.17 -7.19 -1.25
N GLY A 96 12.81 -7.62 -0.04
CA GLY A 96 13.13 -8.95 0.45
C GLY A 96 12.67 -9.19 1.87
N ARG A 97 12.56 -10.47 2.27
CA ARG A 97 12.17 -10.85 3.63
C ARG A 97 13.34 -10.75 4.61
N ASN A 98 14.56 -11.01 4.13
CA ASN A 98 15.78 -11.06 4.94
C ASN A 98 16.93 -10.45 4.16
N PHE A 99 17.31 -9.21 4.51
CA PHE A 99 18.51 -8.57 3.99
C PHE A 99 19.06 -7.56 4.99
N GLY A 100 20.36 -7.32 4.91
CA GLY A 100 21.03 -6.19 5.53
C GLY A 100 21.67 -5.34 4.43
N SER A 101 21.65 -4.02 4.59
CA SER A 101 22.17 -3.08 3.59
C SER A 101 22.92 -1.94 4.28
N TYR A 102 24.06 -1.57 3.72
CA TYR A 102 24.79 -0.35 4.07
C TYR A 102 24.91 0.49 2.80
N VAL A 103 24.17 1.60 2.74
CA VAL A 103 24.06 2.45 1.53
C VAL A 103 24.23 3.92 1.88
N THR A 104 24.93 4.65 1.02
CA THR A 104 24.96 6.11 1.01
C THR A 104 23.82 6.63 0.14
N HIS A 105 23.08 7.63 0.62
CA HIS A 105 21.90 8.18 -0.06
C HIS A 105 21.93 9.71 -0.03
N GLU A 106 21.21 10.34 -0.97
CA GLU A 106 20.93 11.77 -0.94
C GLU A 106 20.02 12.13 0.25
N THR A 107 20.26 13.29 0.87
CA THR A 107 19.40 13.79 1.96
C THR A 107 17.95 13.92 1.52
N LYS A 108 17.00 13.61 2.40
CA LYS A 108 15.54 13.67 2.17
C LYS A 108 14.98 12.70 1.14
N HIS A 109 15.75 11.69 0.73
CA HIS A 109 15.32 10.69 -0.25
C HIS A 109 15.65 9.26 0.21
N PHE A 110 15.23 8.90 1.42
CA PHE A 110 15.47 7.58 2.00
C PHE A 110 14.28 7.08 2.81
N ILE A 111 13.87 5.84 2.60
CA ILE A 111 12.86 5.16 3.41
C ILE A 111 13.13 3.67 3.52
N TYR A 112 12.96 3.14 4.71
CA TYR A 112 13.01 1.73 5.04
C TYR A 112 11.79 1.33 5.85
N PHE A 113 10.99 0.42 5.33
CA PHE A 113 9.74 0.00 5.95
C PHE A 113 9.41 -1.46 5.66
N TYR A 114 8.49 -2.00 6.44
CA TYR A 114 7.91 -3.33 6.23
C TYR A 114 6.47 -3.21 5.76
N LEU A 115 6.09 -4.02 4.78
CA LEU A 115 4.70 -4.32 4.45
C LEU A 115 4.45 -5.81 4.73
N GLY A 116 3.80 -6.09 5.86
CA GLY A 116 3.68 -7.46 6.37
C GLY A 116 5.05 -8.06 6.70
N GLN A 117 5.44 -9.12 6.00
CA GLN A 117 6.73 -9.82 6.20
C GLN A 117 7.82 -9.40 5.20
N VAL A 118 7.50 -8.49 4.28
CA VAL A 118 8.44 -8.04 3.24
C VAL A 118 9.01 -6.69 3.66
N ALA A 119 10.34 -6.61 3.73
CA ALA A 119 11.05 -5.36 3.93
C ALA A 119 11.30 -4.69 2.57
N ILE A 120 11.13 -3.37 2.54
CA ILE A 120 11.33 -2.53 1.36
C ILE A 120 12.25 -1.39 1.77
N LEU A 121 13.35 -1.27 1.04
CA LEU A 121 14.30 -0.17 1.15
C LEU A 121 14.26 0.61 -0.17
N LEU A 122 14.04 1.91 -0.09
CA LEU A 122 13.99 2.81 -1.24
C LEU A 122 14.82 4.04 -0.92
N PHE A 123 15.79 4.34 -1.78
CA PHE A 123 16.68 5.47 -1.60
C PHE A 123 17.14 6.04 -2.93
N LYS A 124 17.52 7.31 -2.93
CA LYS A 124 18.11 7.98 -4.09
C LYS A 124 19.63 8.10 -3.93
N SER A 125 20.36 7.84 -5.00
CA SER A 125 21.81 7.98 -5.05
C SER A 125 22.24 8.25 -6.49
N GLY A 126 22.90 9.39 -6.72
CA GLY A 126 23.44 9.82 -8.00
C GLY A 126 24.20 11.13 -7.89
#